data_AF-A0A7Y1ZNT4-F1
#
_entry.id   AF-A0A7Y1ZNT4-F1
#
_cell.length_a   1.000
_cell.length_b   1.000
_cell.length_c   1.000
_cell.angle_alpha   90.00
_cell.angle_beta   90.00
_cell.angle_gamma   90.00
#
_symmetry.space_group_name_H-M   'P 1'
#
loop_
_entity.id
_entity.type
_entity.pdbx_description
1 polymer ?
#
loop_
_entity_poly.entity_id
_entity_poly.type
_entity_poly.pdbx_seq_one_letter_code
_entity_poly.pdbx_strand_id
1 'polypeptide(L)'
;MKRKVATVVLLAFPVLIASAQQVCENGSAGDYPCSGINLQSFMPRAEIGGGNMNDIWGWTDPQTGVEYALVGRTSGTSFIDMSQPLNPRFVGNLGTQSVSSTWRDIKVYKNHAFIVADGASSHGMQIFDLTRLRDPGQTPVQFSADFVYRRVQSAHNIAINEKSGYAYIVGSGECAGGLHMVDISQPLDPQFAGCYSEDGYTHDAQCVAYSGPDADYLGQELCFASNTDTITIVDVTDKTDPVTVFRAGYPGSGYVHQGWLTGDQRYFIQNDELDELNNGSNTTTYFWDLTDLDSPEIITILTGPNRSIDHNLYVRGNFVFQSNYTSGLRILDIRDITNPEEIAYFDTYPSSDGPSFAGSWSNYPYFTSGNIPVTSMGEGLYIVRPTVPLLPAALTVFEASLDDDEQITISWTTLREVDIASYDVQQQIPGGTFRTLATVAGSGTTIDETAYEAEIGRTEPGPQVFRLLIRTESGDEYFSDTISVFVPVSGSHELFAAFPNPTSTVSRIALVIRNEQRVIVVVYDATGRERARLSDTILEPDTRHTFQIDATDLAAGTYFVRVVGNDFDSTTAVAVVK
;
A
#
# COMPACT_ATOMS: atom_id res chain seq x y z
N MET A 1 9.49 8.43 -77.97
CA MET A 1 8.45 8.93 -77.05
C MET A 1 7.50 7.79 -76.70
N LYS A 2 7.62 7.18 -75.52
CA LYS A 2 6.56 6.38 -74.90
C LYS A 2 6.35 6.95 -73.49
N ARG A 3 5.17 7.53 -73.28
CA ARG A 3 4.78 8.24 -72.05
C ARG A 3 4.64 7.24 -70.91
N LYS A 4 5.31 7.54 -69.78
CA LYS A 4 5.09 6.91 -68.48
C LYS A 4 3.68 7.29 -68.00
N VAL A 5 2.87 6.31 -67.61
CA VAL A 5 1.71 6.53 -66.75
C VAL A 5 2.15 6.11 -65.36
N ALA A 6 2.31 7.10 -64.47
CA ALA A 6 2.63 6.88 -63.07
C ALA A 6 1.32 6.58 -62.34
N THR A 7 1.22 5.37 -61.78
CA THR A 7 0.16 5.00 -60.83
C THR A 7 0.43 5.74 -59.52
N VAL A 8 -0.42 6.71 -59.18
CA VAL A 8 -0.41 7.35 -57.87
C VAL A 8 -1.03 6.36 -56.88
N VAL A 9 -0.20 5.81 -56.01
CA VAL A 9 -0.65 5.06 -54.83
C VAL A 9 -1.05 6.10 -53.79
N LEU A 10 -2.35 6.25 -53.53
CA LEU A 10 -2.83 6.99 -52.36
C LEU A 10 -2.46 6.18 -51.12
N LEU A 11 -1.45 6.63 -50.38
CA LEU A 11 -1.21 6.22 -49.01
C LEU A 11 -2.32 6.82 -48.14
N ALA A 12 -3.32 6.02 -47.80
CA ALA A 12 -4.26 6.36 -46.75
C ALA A 12 -3.51 6.24 -45.41
N PHE A 13 -3.08 7.37 -44.85
CA PHE A 13 -2.68 7.42 -43.45
C PHE A 13 -3.95 7.18 -42.61
N PRO A 14 -3.94 6.23 -41.65
CA PRO A 14 -5.02 6.15 -40.70
C PRO A 14 -5.04 7.46 -39.91
N VAL A 15 -6.13 8.21 -40.05
CA VAL A 15 -6.40 9.35 -39.18
C VAL A 15 -6.70 8.74 -37.82
N LEU A 16 -5.75 8.87 -36.88
CA LEU A 16 -6.01 8.65 -35.46
C LEU A 16 -7.09 9.67 -35.05
N ILE A 17 -8.34 9.21 -34.96
CA ILE A 17 -9.38 9.97 -34.31
C ILE A 17 -9.07 9.85 -32.81
N ALA A 18 -8.40 10.86 -32.25
CA ALA A 18 -8.27 10.96 -30.82
C ALA A 18 -9.68 10.96 -30.22
N SER A 19 -9.97 10.01 -29.32
CA SER A 19 -11.21 10.08 -28.56
C SER A 19 -11.12 11.35 -27.70
N ALA A 20 -12.11 12.23 -27.83
CA ALA A 20 -12.19 13.38 -26.96
C ALA A 20 -12.52 12.89 -25.54
N GLN A 21 -11.93 13.54 -24.54
CA GLN A 21 -12.32 13.37 -23.15
C GLN A 21 -13.84 13.58 -23.03
N GLN A 22 -14.53 12.68 -22.32
CA GLN A 22 -15.94 12.87 -22.00
C GLN A 22 -16.02 13.45 -20.59
N VAL A 23 -16.38 14.74 -20.53
CA VAL A 23 -16.51 15.47 -19.27
C VAL A 23 -17.80 15.03 -18.58
N CYS A 24 -17.73 14.86 -17.27
CA CYS A 24 -18.91 14.60 -16.45
C CYS A 24 -19.72 15.89 -16.30
N GLU A 25 -20.79 16.01 -17.06
CA GLU A 25 -21.67 17.18 -17.03
C GLU A 25 -23.11 16.73 -16.92
N ASN A 26 -23.89 17.40 -16.06
CA ASN A 26 -25.29 17.07 -15.81
C ASN A 26 -25.53 15.60 -15.42
N GLY A 27 -24.58 15.00 -14.70
CA GLY A 27 -24.69 13.63 -14.17
C GLY A 27 -24.26 12.52 -15.12
N SER A 28 -23.65 12.83 -16.28
CA SER A 28 -23.19 11.82 -17.23
C SER A 28 -21.90 12.22 -17.95
N ALA A 29 -21.08 11.22 -18.25
CA ALA A 29 -19.93 11.31 -19.15
C ALA A 29 -20.15 10.30 -20.28
N GLY A 30 -20.67 10.78 -21.41
CA GLY A 30 -21.23 9.90 -22.45
C GLY A 30 -22.45 9.16 -21.93
N ASP A 31 -22.44 7.83 -22.04
CA ASP A 31 -23.52 6.95 -21.61
C ASP A 31 -23.41 6.50 -20.14
N TYR A 32 -22.42 7.00 -19.41
CA TYR A 32 -22.08 6.57 -18.05
C TYR A 32 -22.50 7.61 -17.01
N PRO A 33 -23.38 7.25 -16.06
CA PRO A 33 -23.67 8.09 -14.90
C PRO A 33 -22.38 8.42 -14.12
N CYS A 34 -22.24 9.67 -13.72
CA CYS A 34 -21.06 10.12 -13.00
C CYS A 34 -21.35 11.36 -12.15
N SER A 35 -20.48 11.60 -11.18
CA SER A 35 -20.34 12.88 -10.49
C SER A 35 -18.87 13.14 -10.24
N GLY A 36 -18.35 14.29 -10.70
CA GLY A 36 -16.98 14.70 -10.40
C GLY A 36 -15.86 13.83 -10.98
N ILE A 37 -16.15 12.96 -11.96
CA ILE A 37 -15.16 12.08 -12.60
C ILE A 37 -15.35 12.08 -14.13
N ASN A 38 -14.35 12.53 -14.86
CA ASN A 38 -14.35 12.50 -16.32
C ASN A 38 -13.87 11.14 -16.85
N LEU A 39 -14.43 10.71 -17.99
CA LEU A 39 -13.91 9.57 -18.74
C LEU A 39 -12.82 10.04 -19.71
N GLN A 40 -11.61 9.50 -19.57
CA GLN A 40 -10.52 9.74 -20.52
C GLN A 40 -10.67 8.84 -21.75
N SER A 41 -10.84 7.54 -21.51
CA SER A 41 -11.00 6.55 -22.57
C SER A 41 -11.61 5.26 -22.02
N PHE A 42 -12.14 4.44 -22.94
CA PHE A 42 -12.65 3.11 -22.65
C PHE A 42 -12.07 2.13 -23.67
N MET A 43 -11.48 1.04 -23.19
CA MET A 43 -10.98 -0.04 -24.03
C MET A 43 -11.86 -1.28 -23.83
N PRO A 44 -12.66 -1.68 -24.83
CA PRO A 44 -13.51 -2.86 -24.72
C PRO A 44 -12.65 -4.13 -24.65
N ARG A 45 -13.16 -5.18 -23.99
CA ARG A 45 -12.43 -6.43 -23.74
C ARG A 45 -11.76 -7.01 -24.99
N ALA A 46 -12.42 -6.93 -26.15
CA ALA A 46 -11.91 -7.44 -27.43
C ALA A 46 -10.62 -6.75 -27.89
N GLU A 47 -10.38 -5.50 -27.50
CA GLU A 47 -9.22 -4.70 -27.89
C GLU A 47 -8.00 -4.91 -26.97
N ILE A 48 -8.23 -5.46 -25.77
CA ILE A 48 -7.20 -5.71 -24.75
C ILE A 48 -6.97 -7.21 -24.49
N GLY A 49 -7.20 -8.04 -25.49
CA GLY A 49 -6.89 -9.48 -25.47
C GLY A 49 -8.06 -10.43 -25.14
N GLY A 50 -9.27 -9.91 -24.96
CA GLY A 50 -10.49 -10.67 -24.69
C GLY A 50 -10.64 -11.17 -23.25
N GLY A 51 -11.59 -12.09 -23.02
CA GLY A 51 -11.88 -12.61 -21.69
C GLY A 51 -12.71 -11.66 -20.82
N ASN A 52 -13.01 -12.05 -19.58
CA ASN A 52 -13.54 -11.11 -18.57
C ASN A 52 -12.38 -10.45 -17.83
N MET A 53 -12.56 -9.19 -17.42
CA MET A 53 -11.54 -8.47 -16.65
C MET A 53 -11.63 -8.90 -15.18
N ASN A 54 -10.51 -8.86 -14.47
CA ASN A 54 -10.44 -9.03 -13.02
C ASN A 54 -9.49 -7.98 -12.42
N ASP A 55 -8.61 -8.36 -11.49
CA ASP A 55 -7.76 -7.42 -10.77
C ASP A 55 -6.90 -6.51 -11.69
N ILE A 56 -6.49 -5.38 -11.14
CA ILE A 56 -5.65 -4.40 -11.81
C ILE A 56 -4.58 -3.85 -10.86
N TRP A 57 -3.38 -3.69 -11.40
CA TRP A 57 -2.30 -2.97 -10.73
C TRP A 57 -1.67 -1.95 -11.70
N GLY A 58 -0.72 -1.18 -11.21
CA GLY A 58 0.02 -0.21 -12.01
C GLY A 58 1.53 -0.29 -11.82
N TRP A 59 2.25 0.20 -12.82
CA TRP A 59 3.69 0.41 -12.75
C TRP A 59 4.04 1.69 -13.48
N THR A 60 4.70 2.61 -12.78
CA THR A 60 5.35 3.75 -13.43
C THR A 60 6.79 3.38 -13.68
N ASP A 61 7.21 3.40 -14.93
CA ASP A 61 8.59 3.12 -15.28
C ASP A 61 9.51 4.19 -14.68
N PRO A 62 10.39 3.85 -13.71
CA PRO A 62 11.25 4.82 -13.05
C PRO A 62 12.25 5.48 -13.99
N GLN A 63 12.51 4.89 -15.17
CA GLN A 63 13.42 5.46 -16.16
C GLN A 63 12.75 6.45 -17.11
N THR A 64 11.50 6.20 -17.49
CA THR A 64 10.81 6.96 -18.55
C THR A 64 9.64 7.81 -18.04
N GLY A 65 9.16 7.54 -16.83
CA GLY A 65 7.96 8.16 -16.26
C GLY A 65 6.66 7.67 -16.89
N VAL A 66 6.71 6.69 -17.79
CA VAL A 66 5.50 6.15 -18.43
C VAL A 66 4.73 5.29 -17.43
N GLU A 67 3.45 5.58 -17.28
CA GLU A 67 2.50 4.80 -16.49
C GLU A 67 1.95 3.63 -17.32
N TYR A 68 1.95 2.43 -16.75
CA TYR A 68 1.38 1.23 -17.35
C TYR A 68 0.34 0.61 -16.43
N ALA A 69 -0.87 0.39 -16.95
CA ALA A 69 -1.86 -0.45 -16.27
C ALA A 69 -1.60 -1.93 -16.58
N LEU A 70 -1.56 -2.75 -15.53
CA LEU A 70 -1.42 -4.20 -15.59
C LEU A 70 -2.80 -4.79 -15.34
N VAL A 71 -3.47 -5.20 -16.41
CA VAL A 71 -4.89 -5.58 -16.39
C VAL A 71 -5.02 -7.10 -16.38
N GLY A 72 -5.47 -7.65 -15.26
CA GLY A 72 -5.81 -9.06 -15.15
C GLY A 72 -7.06 -9.41 -15.96
N ARG A 73 -7.05 -10.59 -16.58
CA ARG A 73 -8.13 -11.11 -17.42
C ARG A 73 -8.27 -12.61 -17.29
N THR A 74 -9.37 -13.17 -17.78
CA THR A 74 -9.59 -14.62 -17.70
C THR A 74 -8.51 -15.49 -18.34
N SER A 75 -7.69 -14.97 -19.27
CA SER A 75 -6.65 -15.73 -19.98
C SER A 75 -5.21 -15.27 -19.72
N GLY A 76 -4.99 -14.30 -18.83
CA GLY A 76 -3.65 -13.77 -18.52
C GLY A 76 -3.70 -12.31 -18.10
N THR A 77 -2.60 -11.60 -18.30
CA THR A 77 -2.42 -10.20 -17.93
C THR A 77 -2.08 -9.36 -19.16
N SER A 78 -2.84 -8.30 -19.40
CA SER A 78 -2.58 -7.31 -20.45
C SER A 78 -1.80 -6.12 -19.90
N PHE A 79 -0.87 -5.61 -20.69
CA PHE A 79 -0.10 -4.40 -20.38
C PHE A 79 -0.60 -3.24 -21.25
N ILE A 80 -1.01 -2.16 -20.61
CA ILE A 80 -1.59 -0.98 -21.26
C ILE A 80 -0.68 0.22 -20.98
N ASP A 81 -0.10 0.79 -22.03
CA ASP A 81 0.66 2.05 -21.97
C ASP A 81 -0.32 3.23 -21.88
N MET A 82 -0.18 4.00 -20.80
CA MET A 82 -1.05 5.15 -20.47
C MET A 82 -0.38 6.50 -20.72
N SER A 83 0.73 6.55 -21.48
CA SER A 83 1.38 7.81 -21.87
C SER A 83 0.44 8.81 -22.55
N GLN A 84 -0.61 8.31 -23.23
CA GLN A 84 -1.71 9.09 -23.77
C GLN A 84 -3.03 8.55 -23.21
N PRO A 85 -3.54 9.03 -22.06
CA PRO A 85 -4.71 8.44 -21.39
C PRO A 85 -6.03 8.57 -22.19
N LEU A 86 -6.10 9.50 -23.15
CA LEU A 86 -7.21 9.62 -24.10
C LEU A 86 -7.15 8.61 -25.25
N ASN A 87 -5.99 7.99 -25.45
CA ASN A 87 -5.73 6.99 -26.49
C ASN A 87 -4.71 5.96 -25.97
N PRO A 88 -5.06 5.20 -24.92
CA PRO A 88 -4.15 4.23 -24.32
C PRO A 88 -3.83 3.12 -25.31
N ARG A 89 -2.65 2.52 -25.17
CA ARG A 89 -2.18 1.49 -26.12
C ARG A 89 -2.03 0.15 -25.44
N PHE A 90 -2.66 -0.87 -26.02
CA PHE A 90 -2.41 -2.26 -25.66
C PHE A 90 -1.03 -2.69 -26.15
N VAL A 91 -0.08 -2.83 -25.22
CA VAL A 91 1.32 -3.16 -25.49
C VAL A 91 1.52 -4.65 -25.74
N GLY A 92 0.79 -5.50 -25.01
CA GLY A 92 0.94 -6.93 -25.14
C GLY A 92 0.31 -7.68 -23.98
N ASN A 93 0.42 -8.99 -24.06
CA ASN A 93 -0.22 -9.93 -23.16
C ASN A 93 0.78 -10.93 -22.63
N LEU A 94 0.80 -11.13 -21.32
CA LEU A 94 1.36 -12.31 -20.67
C LEU A 94 0.26 -13.36 -20.51
N GLY A 95 0.38 -14.48 -21.21
CA GLY A 95 -0.58 -15.58 -21.08
C GLY A 95 -0.56 -16.23 -19.70
N THR A 96 -1.72 -16.73 -19.27
CA THR A 96 -1.82 -17.53 -18.04
C THR A 96 -0.88 -18.74 -18.09
N GLN A 97 -0.26 -19.07 -16.95
CA GLN A 97 0.71 -20.15 -16.87
C GLN A 97 0.10 -21.55 -17.01
N SER A 98 -1.21 -21.69 -16.79
CA SER A 98 -1.91 -22.96 -16.72
C SER A 98 -3.23 -22.90 -17.49
N VAL A 99 -4.36 -22.70 -16.79
CA VAL A 99 -5.70 -22.63 -17.35
C VAL A 99 -6.32 -21.26 -17.08
N SER A 100 -7.25 -20.87 -17.94
CA SER A 100 -8.02 -19.66 -17.76
C SER A 100 -8.78 -19.69 -16.42
N SER A 101 -8.82 -18.55 -15.74
CA SER A 101 -9.51 -18.37 -14.46
C SER A 101 -10.06 -16.95 -14.35
N THR A 102 -11.22 -16.81 -13.72
CA THR A 102 -11.86 -15.54 -13.38
C THR A 102 -11.09 -14.74 -12.33
N TRP A 103 -10.27 -15.38 -11.50
CA TRP A 103 -9.54 -14.72 -10.42
C TRP A 103 -8.05 -14.68 -10.73
N ARG A 104 -7.48 -13.48 -10.69
CA ARG A 104 -6.05 -13.22 -10.67
C ARG A 104 -5.82 -12.04 -9.74
N ASP A 105 -4.62 -11.98 -9.23
CA ASP A 105 -4.13 -10.83 -8.49
C ASP A 105 -2.71 -10.50 -8.94
N ILE A 106 -2.42 -9.21 -9.01
CA ILE A 106 -1.16 -8.68 -9.54
C ILE A 106 -0.61 -7.68 -8.52
N LYS A 107 0.68 -7.83 -8.18
CA LYS A 107 1.45 -6.81 -7.47
C LYS A 107 2.79 -6.57 -8.15
N VAL A 108 3.39 -5.43 -7.86
CA VAL A 108 4.67 -5.02 -8.44
C VAL A 108 5.69 -4.83 -7.33
N TYR A 109 6.91 -5.30 -7.56
CA TYR A 109 8.07 -4.99 -6.73
C TYR A 109 9.26 -4.67 -7.62
N LYS A 110 9.89 -3.51 -7.39
CA LYS A 110 10.89 -2.93 -8.29
C LYS A 110 10.30 -2.85 -9.72
N ASN A 111 10.96 -3.44 -10.72
CA ASN A 111 10.46 -3.50 -12.09
C ASN A 111 9.87 -4.87 -12.46
N HIS A 112 9.32 -5.63 -11.51
CA HIS A 112 8.75 -6.94 -11.78
C HIS A 112 7.30 -7.03 -11.32
N ALA A 113 6.46 -7.62 -12.16
CA ALA A 113 5.10 -8.01 -11.79
C ALA A 113 5.10 -9.45 -11.27
N PHE A 114 4.38 -9.66 -10.17
CA PHE A 114 4.16 -10.95 -9.51
C PHE A 114 2.67 -11.27 -9.59
N ILE A 115 2.34 -12.40 -10.21
CA ILE A 115 0.97 -12.68 -10.66
C ILE A 115 0.56 -14.08 -10.20
N VAL A 116 -0.53 -14.15 -9.43
CA VAL A 116 -1.17 -15.39 -8.99
C VAL A 116 -2.55 -15.55 -9.64
N ALA A 117 -3.15 -16.74 -9.52
CA ALA A 117 -4.48 -17.01 -10.05
C ALA A 117 -5.17 -18.11 -9.24
N ASP A 118 -6.41 -17.85 -8.83
CA ASP A 118 -7.24 -18.84 -8.13
C ASP A 118 -7.93 -19.77 -9.13
N GLY A 119 -8.40 -20.94 -8.70
CA GLY A 119 -9.03 -21.96 -9.55
C GLY A 119 -8.18 -22.39 -10.75
N ALA A 120 -6.90 -22.04 -10.79
CA ALA A 120 -6.06 -22.12 -11.99
C ALA A 120 -5.12 -23.34 -11.99
N SER A 121 -5.42 -24.38 -11.19
CA SER A 121 -4.60 -25.59 -11.11
C SER A 121 -3.12 -25.26 -10.80
N SER A 122 -2.16 -25.78 -11.56
CA SER A 122 -0.72 -25.60 -11.33
C SER A 122 -0.17 -24.25 -11.82
N HIS A 123 -0.88 -23.14 -11.60
CA HIS A 123 -0.50 -21.80 -12.09
C HIS A 123 0.85 -21.35 -11.52
N GLY A 124 1.00 -21.40 -10.20
CA GLY A 124 2.11 -20.81 -9.47
C GLY A 124 2.05 -19.28 -9.47
N MET A 125 3.15 -18.66 -9.07
CA MET A 125 3.34 -17.21 -9.17
C MET A 125 4.23 -16.91 -10.38
N GLN A 126 3.66 -16.27 -11.40
CA GLN A 126 4.42 -15.79 -12.56
C GLN A 126 5.17 -14.51 -12.19
N ILE A 127 6.39 -14.37 -12.67
CA ILE A 127 7.22 -13.17 -12.49
C ILE A 127 7.61 -12.66 -13.87
N PHE A 128 7.35 -11.38 -14.11
CA PHE A 128 7.59 -10.74 -15.41
C PHE A 128 8.35 -9.43 -15.23
N ASP A 129 9.44 -9.27 -15.97
CA ASP A 129 10.23 -8.04 -16.01
C ASP A 129 9.51 -6.97 -16.85
N LEU A 130 9.00 -5.94 -16.16
CA LEU A 130 8.23 -4.84 -16.74
C LEU A 130 9.09 -3.90 -17.60
N THR A 131 10.42 -3.92 -17.47
CA THR A 131 11.30 -3.11 -18.34
C THR A 131 11.21 -3.54 -19.80
N ARG A 132 10.75 -4.77 -20.07
CA ARG A 132 10.47 -5.29 -21.42
C ARG A 132 9.32 -4.55 -22.12
N LEU A 133 8.58 -3.70 -21.41
CA LEU A 133 7.52 -2.85 -21.95
C LEU A 133 8.05 -1.55 -22.58
N ARG A 134 9.33 -1.19 -22.40
CA ARG A 134 9.91 0.11 -22.83
C ARG A 134 10.02 0.32 -24.33
N ASP A 135 10.18 -0.77 -25.09
CA ASP A 135 10.27 -0.73 -26.56
C ASP A 135 9.19 -1.60 -27.22
N PRO A 136 7.90 -1.35 -26.95
CA PRO A 136 6.86 -2.18 -27.51
C PRO A 136 6.65 -1.67 -28.94
N GLY A 137 6.87 -2.56 -29.90
CA GLY A 137 6.61 -2.27 -31.31
C GLY A 137 5.18 -1.78 -31.56
N GLN A 138 4.83 -1.59 -32.83
CA GLN A 138 3.48 -1.14 -33.20
C GLN A 138 2.39 -2.22 -32.99
N THR A 139 2.79 -3.46 -32.72
CA THR A 139 1.88 -4.60 -32.57
C THR A 139 1.94 -5.18 -31.15
N PRO A 140 0.80 -5.57 -30.56
CA PRO A 140 0.78 -6.19 -29.25
C PRO A 140 1.64 -7.46 -29.19
N VAL A 141 2.53 -7.53 -28.21
CA VAL A 141 3.46 -8.65 -28.02
C VAL A 141 2.81 -9.76 -27.20
N GLN A 142 3.06 -11.03 -27.53
CA GLN A 142 2.75 -12.15 -26.64
C GLN A 142 3.99 -12.48 -25.81
N PHE A 143 3.94 -12.15 -24.53
CA PHE A 143 5.01 -12.36 -23.57
C PHE A 143 4.92 -13.73 -22.89
N SER A 144 6.06 -14.18 -22.39
CA SER A 144 6.19 -15.26 -21.43
C SER A 144 6.78 -14.72 -20.13
N ALA A 145 6.42 -15.35 -19.01
CA ALA A 145 7.01 -15.04 -17.71
C ALA A 145 8.52 -15.30 -17.75
N ASP A 146 9.27 -14.46 -17.07
CA ASP A 146 10.72 -14.60 -16.90
C ASP A 146 11.06 -15.67 -15.86
N PHE A 147 10.18 -15.85 -14.87
CA PHE A 147 10.25 -16.94 -13.90
C PHE A 147 8.84 -17.39 -13.48
N VAL A 148 8.73 -18.63 -12.98
CA VAL A 148 7.51 -19.11 -12.32
C VAL A 148 7.89 -19.81 -11.03
N TYR A 149 7.45 -19.25 -9.91
CA TYR A 149 7.59 -19.88 -8.61
C TYR A 149 6.53 -20.97 -8.44
N ARG A 150 6.98 -22.21 -8.17
CA ARG A 150 6.16 -23.44 -8.25
C ARG A 150 5.82 -24.07 -6.91
N ARG A 151 6.23 -23.47 -5.78
CA ARG A 151 5.90 -24.02 -4.46
C ARG A 151 4.42 -23.84 -4.10
N VAL A 152 3.79 -22.82 -4.69
CA VAL A 152 2.34 -22.64 -4.67
C VAL A 152 1.77 -23.06 -6.03
N GLN A 153 0.52 -23.54 -6.04
CA GLN A 153 -0.22 -23.88 -7.26
C GLN A 153 -1.26 -22.79 -7.56
N SER A 154 -2.51 -23.00 -7.14
CA SER A 154 -3.57 -22.01 -7.16
C SER A 154 -3.48 -21.15 -5.91
N ALA A 155 -3.69 -19.84 -6.05
CA ALA A 155 -3.73 -18.90 -4.93
C ALA A 155 -4.68 -17.75 -5.25
N HIS A 156 -5.39 -17.28 -4.23
CA HIS A 156 -6.41 -16.25 -4.41
C HIS A 156 -5.81 -14.88 -4.67
N ASN A 157 -4.87 -14.47 -3.81
CA ASN A 157 -4.33 -13.12 -3.79
C ASN A 157 -2.83 -13.12 -3.46
N ILE A 158 -2.17 -12.00 -3.71
CA ILE A 158 -0.79 -11.74 -3.32
C ILE A 158 -0.67 -10.31 -2.78
N ALA A 159 -0.10 -10.16 -1.59
CA ALA A 159 0.34 -8.87 -1.06
C ALA A 159 1.87 -8.76 -1.17
N ILE A 160 2.39 -7.54 -1.31
CA ILE A 160 3.83 -7.29 -1.30
C ILE A 160 4.13 -6.16 -0.34
N ASN A 161 5.07 -6.38 0.56
CA ASN A 161 5.73 -5.30 1.28
C ASN A 161 6.98 -4.88 0.51
N GLU A 162 6.88 -3.76 -0.20
CA GLU A 162 7.98 -3.25 -1.04
C GLU A 162 9.19 -2.80 -0.22
N LYS A 163 9.03 -2.47 1.07
CA LYS A 163 10.15 -2.04 1.90
C LYS A 163 11.02 -3.22 2.32
N SER A 164 10.40 -4.33 2.72
CA SER A 164 11.11 -5.54 3.15
C SER A 164 11.49 -6.46 1.96
N GLY A 165 10.80 -6.34 0.83
CA GLY A 165 11.01 -7.21 -0.34
C GLY A 165 10.42 -8.61 -0.15
N TYR A 166 9.30 -8.71 0.56
CA TYR A 166 8.55 -9.96 0.75
C TYR A 166 7.20 -9.93 0.05
N ALA A 167 6.85 -11.06 -0.56
CA ALA A 167 5.52 -11.37 -1.06
C ALA A 167 4.80 -12.32 -0.11
N TYR A 168 3.50 -12.12 0.02
CA TYR A 168 2.58 -12.85 0.88
C TYR A 168 1.47 -13.42 0.02
N ILE A 169 1.59 -14.70 -0.34
CA ILE A 169 0.60 -15.38 -1.17
C ILE A 169 -0.46 -15.98 -0.25
N VAL A 170 -1.74 -15.70 -0.51
CA VAL A 170 -2.85 -16.11 0.35
C VAL A 170 -3.93 -16.87 -0.43
N GLY A 171 -4.80 -17.56 0.29
CA GLY A 171 -5.89 -18.35 -0.29
C GLY A 171 -5.39 -19.51 -1.15
N SER A 172 -4.23 -20.06 -0.82
CA SER A 172 -3.59 -21.15 -1.55
C SER A 172 -3.76 -22.51 -0.87
N GLY A 173 -3.36 -23.59 -1.54
CA GLY A 173 -3.29 -24.92 -0.92
C GLY A 173 -2.16 -25.09 0.10
N GLU A 174 -1.21 -24.14 0.14
CA GLU A 174 -0.15 -24.08 1.15
C GLU A 174 -0.62 -23.27 2.36
N CYS A 175 0.05 -23.43 3.51
CA CYS A 175 -0.24 -22.64 4.71
C CYS A 175 -1.69 -22.68 5.21
N ALA A 176 -2.43 -23.76 4.92
CA ALA A 176 -3.87 -23.87 5.19
C ALA A 176 -4.72 -22.73 4.58
N GLY A 177 -4.22 -22.07 3.53
CA GLY A 177 -4.84 -20.89 2.94
C GLY A 177 -4.36 -19.55 3.53
N GLY A 178 -3.53 -19.57 4.57
CA GLY A 178 -2.98 -18.37 5.22
C GLY A 178 -1.79 -17.77 4.47
N LEU A 179 -0.92 -17.08 5.19
CA LEU A 179 0.21 -16.34 4.61
C LEU A 179 1.35 -17.29 4.21
N HIS A 180 1.53 -17.51 2.91
CA HIS A 180 2.72 -18.14 2.35
C HIS A 180 3.75 -17.06 1.99
N MET A 181 4.80 -16.93 2.80
CA MET A 181 5.76 -15.82 2.74
C MET A 181 6.96 -16.18 1.87
N VAL A 182 7.30 -15.27 0.95
CA VAL A 182 8.34 -15.45 -0.05
C VAL A 182 9.25 -14.23 -0.07
N ASP A 183 10.55 -14.42 0.16
CA ASP A 183 11.57 -13.40 -0.11
C ASP A 183 11.68 -13.22 -1.63
N ILE A 184 11.42 -12.00 -2.09
CA ILE A 184 11.49 -11.58 -3.49
C ILE A 184 12.51 -10.45 -3.71
N SER A 185 13.40 -10.21 -2.73
CA SER A 185 14.47 -9.22 -2.81
C SER A 185 15.33 -9.38 -4.08
N GLN A 186 15.49 -10.62 -4.53
CA GLN A 186 15.94 -11.02 -5.87
C GLN A 186 14.73 -11.54 -6.69
N PRO A 187 14.09 -10.70 -7.54
CA PRO A 187 12.82 -11.05 -8.18
C PRO A 187 12.82 -12.35 -8.98
N LEU A 188 13.94 -12.72 -9.60
CA LEU A 188 14.06 -13.94 -10.41
C LEU A 188 14.62 -15.15 -9.65
N ASP A 189 14.83 -15.02 -8.34
CA ASP A 189 15.25 -16.10 -7.44
C ASP A 189 14.43 -16.10 -6.12
N PRO A 190 13.08 -16.17 -6.20
CA PRO A 190 12.21 -16.08 -5.04
C PRO A 190 12.39 -17.27 -4.09
N GLN A 191 12.61 -17.00 -2.79
CA GLN A 191 12.83 -18.02 -1.77
C GLN A 191 11.65 -18.09 -0.80
N PHE A 192 11.23 -19.31 -0.46
CA PHE A 192 10.27 -19.47 0.64
C PHE A 192 10.91 -19.06 1.96
N ALA A 193 10.26 -18.17 2.70
CA ALA A 193 10.74 -17.65 3.97
C ALA A 193 10.02 -18.28 5.17
N GLY A 194 8.72 -18.53 5.03
CA GLY A 194 7.94 -19.15 6.09
C GLY A 194 6.44 -19.08 5.84
N CYS A 195 5.67 -19.36 6.88
CA CYS A 195 4.25 -19.66 6.76
C CYS A 195 3.48 -19.28 8.02
N TYR A 196 2.33 -18.64 7.85
CA TYR A 196 1.33 -18.48 8.89
C TYR A 196 0.07 -19.25 8.50
N SER A 197 -0.42 -20.10 9.40
CA SER A 197 -1.56 -21.00 9.13
C SER A 197 -2.57 -21.09 10.28
N GLU A 198 -2.35 -20.34 11.36
CA GLU A 198 -3.11 -20.47 12.60
C GLU A 198 -4.59 -20.09 12.42
N ASP A 199 -4.88 -19.08 11.61
CA ASP A 199 -6.26 -18.65 11.30
C ASP A 199 -6.88 -19.35 10.07
N GLY A 200 -6.12 -20.22 9.40
CA GLY A 200 -6.61 -20.89 8.19
C GLY A 200 -6.68 -19.97 6.97
N TYR A 201 -7.82 -19.94 6.28
CA TYR A 201 -7.95 -19.31 4.97
C TYR A 201 -7.93 -17.78 5.07
N THR A 202 -6.96 -17.16 4.40
CA THR A 202 -6.89 -15.71 4.18
C THR A 202 -7.28 -15.40 2.75
N HIS A 203 -8.21 -14.46 2.57
CA HIS A 203 -8.71 -14.08 1.26
C HIS A 203 -7.84 -12.99 0.62
N ASP A 204 -7.60 -11.92 1.37
CA ASP A 204 -6.75 -10.79 1.02
C ASP A 204 -5.94 -10.37 2.26
N ALA A 205 -4.83 -9.68 2.05
CA ALA A 205 -4.05 -9.10 3.12
C ALA A 205 -3.34 -7.82 2.65
N GLN A 206 -3.12 -6.90 3.59
CA GLN A 206 -2.15 -5.82 3.41
C GLN A 206 -1.00 -6.01 4.40
N CYS A 207 0.22 -6.16 3.88
CA CYS A 207 1.42 -6.33 4.71
C CYS A 207 2.32 -5.10 4.61
N VAL A 208 2.67 -4.51 5.75
CA VAL A 208 3.41 -3.24 5.82
C VAL A 208 4.53 -3.31 6.86
N ALA A 209 5.58 -2.51 6.64
CA ALA A 209 6.45 -2.14 7.74
C ALA A 209 5.68 -1.14 8.61
N TYR A 210 5.29 -1.57 9.80
CA TYR A 210 4.39 -0.83 10.66
C TYR A 210 5.07 0.43 11.19
N SER A 211 4.42 1.56 10.93
CA SER A 211 4.82 2.86 11.44
C SER A 211 3.66 3.56 12.15
N GLY A 212 2.55 2.86 12.40
CA GLY A 212 1.34 3.43 12.96
C GLY A 212 1.39 3.80 14.44
N PRO A 213 0.22 4.07 15.04
CA PRO A 213 0.10 4.63 16.37
C PRO A 213 0.40 3.73 17.55
N ASP A 214 0.45 2.42 17.36
CA ASP A 214 0.78 1.52 18.45
C ASP A 214 2.30 1.41 18.64
N ALA A 215 2.79 1.92 19.77
CA ALA A 215 4.21 1.93 20.06
C ALA A 215 4.80 0.53 20.35
N ASP A 216 3.98 -0.46 20.70
CA ASP A 216 4.45 -1.82 20.98
C ASP A 216 4.87 -2.55 19.70
N TYR A 217 4.30 -2.16 18.56
CA TYR A 217 4.53 -2.80 17.26
C TYR A 217 5.37 -1.95 16.29
N LEU A 218 5.83 -0.77 16.71
CA LEU A 218 6.55 0.17 15.85
C LEU A 218 7.82 -0.46 15.25
N GLY A 219 7.92 -0.44 13.91
CA GLY A 219 9.05 -0.98 13.15
C GLY A 219 8.94 -2.47 12.83
N GLN A 220 7.94 -3.17 13.35
CA GLN A 220 7.65 -4.55 12.99
C GLN A 220 7.04 -4.64 11.58
N GLU A 221 7.07 -5.82 11.00
CA GLU A 221 6.35 -6.09 9.76
C GLU A 221 5.02 -6.79 10.09
N LEU A 222 3.90 -6.12 9.81
CA LEU A 222 2.57 -6.61 10.14
C LEU A 222 1.76 -6.89 8.89
N CYS A 223 0.99 -7.98 8.91
CA CYS A 223 -0.02 -8.30 7.90
C CYS A 223 -1.43 -8.15 8.49
N PHE A 224 -2.24 -7.31 7.85
CA PHE A 224 -3.66 -7.09 8.13
C PHE A 224 -4.47 -7.96 7.17
N ALA A 225 -4.90 -9.12 7.64
CA ALA A 225 -5.53 -10.16 6.86
C ALA A 225 -7.06 -10.10 6.94
N SER A 226 -7.71 -10.20 5.78
CA SER A 226 -9.16 -10.33 5.62
C SER A 226 -9.50 -11.80 5.38
N ASN A 227 -10.09 -12.46 6.37
CA ASN A 227 -10.17 -13.93 6.45
C ASN A 227 -11.59 -14.47 6.25
N THR A 228 -12.44 -13.75 5.51
CA THR A 228 -13.86 -14.09 5.25
C THR A 228 -14.79 -14.02 6.46
N ASP A 229 -14.31 -14.33 7.66
CA ASP A 229 -15.07 -14.28 8.92
C ASP A 229 -14.52 -13.27 9.93
N THR A 230 -13.25 -12.91 9.79
CA THR A 230 -12.48 -12.12 10.75
C THR A 230 -11.50 -11.17 10.06
N ILE A 231 -11.14 -10.10 10.77
CA ILE A 231 -9.90 -9.38 10.57
C ILE A 231 -8.86 -9.92 11.53
N THR A 232 -7.67 -10.18 11.00
CA THR A 232 -6.55 -10.75 11.75
C THR A 232 -5.29 -9.96 11.49
N ILE A 233 -4.62 -9.53 12.55
CA ILE A 233 -3.34 -8.83 12.49
C ILE A 233 -2.27 -9.83 12.92
N VAL A 234 -1.27 -10.02 12.07
CA VAL A 234 -0.17 -10.97 12.30
C VAL A 234 1.14 -10.20 12.25
N ASP A 235 1.94 -10.29 13.32
CA ASP A 235 3.35 -9.93 13.28
C ASP A 235 4.10 -11.01 12.52
N VAL A 236 4.63 -10.62 11.36
CA VAL A 236 5.40 -11.48 10.47
C VAL A 236 6.87 -11.07 10.44
N THR A 237 7.35 -10.27 11.40
CA THR A 237 8.74 -9.80 11.46
C THR A 237 9.71 -10.98 11.36
N ASP A 238 9.58 -11.96 12.26
CA ASP A 238 10.21 -13.27 12.10
C ASP A 238 9.33 -14.15 11.20
N LYS A 239 9.76 -14.29 9.95
CA LYS A 239 9.04 -15.10 8.95
C LYS A 239 8.92 -16.57 9.35
N THR A 240 9.78 -17.06 10.24
CA THR A 240 9.80 -18.45 10.69
C THR A 240 8.91 -18.72 11.90
N ASP A 241 8.54 -17.67 12.64
CA ASP A 241 7.67 -17.73 13.82
C ASP A 241 6.66 -16.56 13.85
N PRO A 242 5.69 -16.50 12.91
CA PRO A 242 4.70 -15.42 12.90
C PRO A 242 3.76 -15.52 14.10
N VAL A 243 3.39 -14.37 14.66
CA VAL A 243 2.58 -14.26 15.87
C VAL A 243 1.29 -13.51 15.58
N THR A 244 0.15 -14.11 15.93
CA THR A 244 -1.14 -13.40 15.89
C THR A 244 -1.16 -12.32 16.97
N VAL A 245 -1.35 -11.07 16.55
CA VAL A 245 -1.53 -9.90 17.42
C VAL A 245 -3.00 -9.76 17.79
N PHE A 246 -3.86 -9.79 16.79
CA PHE A 246 -5.30 -9.61 16.96
C PHE A 246 -6.09 -10.49 16.00
N ARG A 247 -7.28 -10.87 16.43
CA ARG A 247 -8.25 -11.61 15.63
C ARG A 247 -9.66 -11.34 16.15
N ALA A 248 -10.51 -10.75 15.32
CA ALA A 248 -11.92 -10.60 15.65
C ALA A 248 -12.81 -10.59 14.40
N GLY A 249 -14.04 -11.09 14.57
CA GLY A 249 -15.14 -10.81 13.66
C GLY A 249 -16.02 -9.70 14.22
N TYR A 250 -17.03 -9.30 13.45
CA TYR A 250 -18.03 -8.32 13.88
C TYR A 250 -19.45 -8.79 13.56
N PRO A 251 -20.47 -8.33 14.31
CA PRO A 251 -21.85 -8.72 14.05
C PRO A 251 -22.30 -8.31 12.64
N GLY A 252 -22.87 -9.27 11.92
CA GLY A 252 -23.39 -9.02 10.58
C GLY A 252 -22.39 -9.25 9.45
N SER A 253 -21.18 -9.74 9.74
CA SER A 253 -20.24 -10.07 8.66
C SER A 253 -20.82 -11.09 7.68
N GLY A 254 -20.63 -10.83 6.38
CA GLY A 254 -21.03 -11.72 5.29
C GLY A 254 -19.83 -12.49 4.74
N TYR A 255 -18.81 -11.76 4.32
CA TYR A 255 -17.54 -12.21 3.78
C TYR A 255 -16.52 -11.06 3.88
N VAL A 256 -15.74 -11.05 4.96
CA VAL A 256 -14.65 -10.09 5.17
C VAL A 256 -13.65 -10.22 4.01
N HIS A 257 -13.74 -9.31 3.05
CA HIS A 257 -13.14 -9.49 1.73
C HIS A 257 -11.77 -8.82 1.64
N GLN A 258 -11.73 -7.50 1.80
CA GLN A 258 -10.50 -6.72 1.70
C GLN A 258 -10.55 -5.49 2.62
N GLY A 259 -9.37 -4.99 2.99
CA GLY A 259 -9.24 -3.66 3.55
C GLY A 259 -7.88 -3.04 3.31
N TRP A 260 -7.76 -1.77 3.66
CA TRP A 260 -6.57 -0.97 3.41
C TRP A 260 -6.34 0.08 4.51
N LEU A 261 -5.08 0.23 4.90
CA LEU A 261 -4.62 1.19 5.91
C LEU A 261 -4.61 2.62 5.37
N THR A 262 -4.89 3.58 6.24
CA THR A 262 -4.56 4.98 6.01
C THR A 262 -3.04 5.20 5.97
N GLY A 263 -2.58 6.31 5.39
CA GLY A 263 -1.15 6.58 5.25
C GLY A 263 -0.39 6.70 6.57
N ASP A 264 -1.07 7.06 7.66
CA ASP A 264 -0.53 7.05 9.03
C ASP A 264 -0.70 5.70 9.75
N GLN A 265 -1.28 4.70 9.06
CA GLN A 265 -1.56 3.35 9.54
C GLN A 265 -2.39 3.30 10.83
N ARG A 266 -3.12 4.37 11.14
CA ARG A 266 -4.01 4.45 12.30
C ARG A 266 -5.37 3.83 12.03
N TYR A 267 -5.87 3.90 10.80
CA TYR A 267 -7.18 3.36 10.48
C TYR A 267 -7.06 2.27 9.44
N PHE A 268 -7.87 1.22 9.60
CA PHE A 268 -8.05 0.18 8.59
C PHE A 268 -9.48 0.24 8.08
N ILE A 269 -9.59 0.45 6.77
CA ILE A 269 -10.88 0.65 6.09
C ILE A 269 -11.19 -0.64 5.36
N GLN A 270 -12.38 -1.19 5.56
CA GLN A 270 -12.69 -2.57 5.17
C GLN A 270 -14.09 -2.67 4.55
N ASN A 271 -14.22 -3.55 3.56
CA ASN A 271 -15.50 -3.94 2.94
C ASN A 271 -15.93 -5.37 3.34
N ASP A 272 -17.13 -5.78 2.91
CA ASP A 272 -17.75 -7.06 3.22
C ASP A 272 -18.62 -7.58 2.05
N GLU A 273 -17.98 -8.34 1.13
CA GLU A 273 -18.51 -8.62 -0.22
C GLU A 273 -19.85 -9.40 -0.25
N LEU A 274 -20.26 -10.04 0.85
CA LEU A 274 -21.51 -10.82 0.86
C LEU A 274 -22.59 -10.26 1.78
N ASP A 275 -22.37 -9.12 2.44
CA ASP A 275 -23.37 -8.60 3.38
C ASP A 275 -24.66 -8.15 2.67
N GLU A 276 -24.58 -7.59 1.46
CA GLU A 276 -25.76 -7.08 0.73
C GLU A 276 -26.62 -8.23 0.19
N LEU A 277 -26.00 -9.38 -0.08
CA LEU A 277 -26.66 -10.61 -0.46
C LEU A 277 -27.25 -11.36 0.74
N ASN A 278 -26.48 -11.50 1.81
CA ASN A 278 -26.84 -12.33 2.96
C ASN A 278 -27.79 -11.62 3.92
N ASN A 279 -27.58 -10.32 4.14
CA ASN A 279 -28.30 -9.52 5.14
C ASN A 279 -29.27 -8.54 4.50
N GLY A 280 -29.12 -8.25 3.21
CA GLY A 280 -29.96 -7.28 2.51
C GLY A 280 -29.60 -5.82 2.84
N SER A 281 -28.40 -5.60 3.38
CA SER A 281 -27.81 -4.27 3.56
C SER A 281 -27.62 -3.56 2.22
N ASN A 282 -27.49 -2.24 2.32
CA ASN A 282 -26.83 -1.46 1.29
C ASN A 282 -25.31 -1.62 1.44
N THR A 283 -24.55 -1.21 0.43
CA THR A 283 -23.09 -1.27 0.45
C THR A 283 -22.50 -0.71 1.75
N THR A 284 -21.64 -1.43 2.45
CA THR A 284 -21.23 -1.05 3.81
C THR A 284 -19.72 -1.08 4.03
N THR A 285 -19.16 0.07 4.42
CA THR A 285 -17.72 0.21 4.72
C THR A 285 -17.49 0.39 6.21
N TYR A 286 -16.56 -0.38 6.76
CA TYR A 286 -16.18 -0.37 8.17
C TYR A 286 -14.85 0.35 8.37
N PHE A 287 -14.76 1.17 9.41
CA PHE A 287 -13.56 1.93 9.75
C PHE A 287 -13.10 1.53 11.15
N TRP A 288 -11.96 0.87 11.21
CA TRP A 288 -11.32 0.43 12.44
C TRP A 288 -10.30 1.47 12.92
N ASP A 289 -10.34 1.85 14.19
CA ASP A 289 -9.23 2.55 14.86
C ASP A 289 -8.23 1.51 15.39
N LEU A 290 -6.99 1.68 14.96
CA LEU A 290 -5.84 0.83 15.26
C LEU A 290 -4.84 1.55 16.18
N THR A 291 -5.30 2.51 16.99
CA THR A 291 -4.48 3.17 18.02
C THR A 291 -3.87 2.16 18.99
N ASP A 292 -4.59 1.06 19.26
CA ASP A 292 -4.14 -0.10 20.03
C ASP A 292 -4.42 -1.35 19.18
N LEU A 293 -3.36 -2.01 18.70
CA LEU A 293 -3.45 -3.19 17.84
C LEU A 293 -3.84 -4.45 18.62
N ASP A 294 -3.73 -4.46 19.95
CA ASP A 294 -4.23 -5.55 20.79
C ASP A 294 -5.76 -5.48 20.94
N SER A 295 -6.35 -4.30 20.72
CA SER A 295 -7.80 -4.07 20.81
C SER A 295 -8.36 -3.09 19.76
N PRO A 296 -8.24 -3.35 18.44
CA PRO A 296 -8.91 -2.60 17.39
C PRO A 296 -10.41 -2.43 17.61
N GLU A 297 -10.92 -1.23 17.32
CA GLU A 297 -12.34 -0.90 17.48
C GLU A 297 -12.95 -0.35 16.18
N ILE A 298 -14.16 -0.78 15.83
CA ILE A 298 -14.92 -0.13 14.76
C ILE A 298 -15.48 1.20 15.29
N ILE A 299 -15.01 2.31 14.73
CA ILE A 299 -15.43 3.66 15.14
C ILE A 299 -16.50 4.26 14.21
N THR A 300 -16.55 3.79 12.96
CA THR A 300 -17.50 4.28 11.94
C THR A 300 -17.96 3.12 11.07
N ILE A 301 -19.24 3.14 10.70
CA ILE A 301 -19.84 2.28 9.69
C ILE A 301 -20.56 3.20 8.70
N LEU A 302 -20.09 3.24 7.46
CA LEU A 302 -20.72 4.00 6.39
C LEU A 302 -21.59 3.06 5.56
N THR A 303 -22.88 3.37 5.47
CA THR A 303 -23.81 2.67 4.57
C THR A 303 -24.11 3.52 3.36
N GLY A 304 -23.79 2.99 2.18
CA GLY A 304 -23.97 3.63 0.89
C GLY A 304 -25.43 3.74 0.43
N PRO A 305 -25.69 4.43 -0.69
CA PRO A 305 -27.04 4.74 -1.15
C PRO A 305 -27.76 3.58 -1.86
N ASN A 306 -27.03 2.55 -2.30
CA ASN A 306 -27.54 1.44 -3.10
C ASN A 306 -27.13 0.07 -2.52
N ARG A 307 -27.55 -1.01 -3.17
CA ARG A 307 -27.31 -2.39 -2.76
C ARG A 307 -26.29 -3.10 -3.66
N SER A 308 -25.41 -2.36 -4.33
CA SER A 308 -24.30 -3.00 -5.04
C SER A 308 -23.38 -3.68 -4.03
N ILE A 309 -22.77 -4.78 -4.44
CA ILE A 309 -21.77 -5.48 -3.63
C ILE A 309 -20.51 -4.62 -3.60
N ASP A 310 -19.96 -4.33 -2.41
CA ASP A 310 -18.60 -3.80 -2.30
C ASP A 310 -17.53 -4.88 -2.56
N HIS A 311 -16.35 -4.47 -2.99
CA HIS A 311 -15.32 -5.44 -3.39
C HIS A 311 -13.90 -5.00 -3.08
N ASN A 312 -13.29 -4.19 -3.94
CA ASN A 312 -11.92 -3.70 -3.71
C ASN A 312 -11.97 -2.22 -3.38
N LEU A 313 -11.28 -1.83 -2.31
CA LEU A 313 -11.03 -0.45 -1.94
C LEU A 313 -9.53 -0.19 -1.75
N TYR A 314 -9.14 1.05 -1.99
CA TYR A 314 -7.76 1.51 -1.84
C TYR A 314 -7.75 2.89 -1.21
N VAL A 315 -6.84 3.13 -0.27
CA VAL A 315 -6.64 4.46 0.32
C VAL A 315 -5.48 5.16 -0.38
N ARG A 316 -5.67 6.43 -0.73
CA ARG A 316 -4.62 7.35 -1.16
C ARG A 316 -4.86 8.74 -0.56
N GLY A 317 -3.94 9.19 0.29
CA GLY A 317 -4.10 10.41 1.06
C GLY A 317 -5.40 10.40 1.87
N ASN A 318 -6.27 11.37 1.61
CA ASN A 318 -7.56 11.56 2.29
C ASN A 318 -8.75 10.89 1.59
N PHE A 319 -8.49 9.98 0.65
CA PHE A 319 -9.55 9.43 -0.18
C PHE A 319 -9.54 7.90 -0.20
N VAL A 320 -10.74 7.31 -0.21
CA VAL A 320 -10.97 5.88 -0.42
C VAL A 320 -11.59 5.69 -1.79
N PHE A 321 -10.99 4.82 -2.60
CA PHE A 321 -11.43 4.51 -3.96
C PHE A 321 -12.01 3.11 -3.99
N GLN A 322 -13.33 2.99 -4.12
CA GLN A 322 -14.05 1.73 -3.97
C GLN A 322 -14.60 1.27 -5.32
N SER A 323 -14.30 0.05 -5.71
CA SER A 323 -14.96 -0.66 -6.79
C SER A 323 -16.12 -1.45 -6.20
N ASN A 324 -17.35 -0.97 -6.43
CA ASN A 324 -18.57 -1.58 -5.89
C ASN A 324 -19.38 -2.18 -7.03
N TYR A 325 -18.82 -3.23 -7.67
CA TYR A 325 -19.41 -3.99 -8.78
C TYR A 325 -20.34 -3.14 -9.66
N THR A 326 -21.66 -3.31 -9.50
CA THR A 326 -22.65 -2.75 -10.42
C THR A 326 -22.82 -1.25 -10.29
N SER A 327 -22.34 -0.64 -9.21
CA SER A 327 -22.41 0.82 -9.03
C SER A 327 -21.09 1.52 -9.41
N GLY A 328 -20.09 0.77 -9.88
CA GLY A 328 -18.86 1.32 -10.45
C GLY A 328 -17.84 1.80 -9.40
N LEU A 329 -17.07 2.83 -9.76
CA LEU A 329 -16.08 3.47 -8.90
C LEU A 329 -16.76 4.52 -8.01
N ARG A 330 -16.51 4.47 -6.70
CA ARG A 330 -16.92 5.45 -5.68
C ARG A 330 -15.69 6.06 -5.02
N ILE A 331 -15.72 7.36 -4.74
CA ILE A 331 -14.64 8.06 -4.04
C ILE A 331 -15.21 8.71 -2.78
N LEU A 332 -14.70 8.26 -1.63
CA LEU A 332 -15.02 8.83 -0.33
C LEU A 332 -13.90 9.79 0.12
N ASP A 333 -14.29 10.90 0.73
CA ASP A 333 -13.41 11.76 1.52
C ASP A 333 -13.44 11.29 2.99
N ILE A 334 -12.25 11.07 3.55
CA ILE A 334 -12.06 10.56 4.93
C ILE A 334 -11.29 11.54 5.82
N ARG A 335 -11.27 12.85 5.48
CA ARG A 335 -10.68 13.89 6.35
C ARG A 335 -11.30 13.90 7.75
N ASP A 336 -12.60 13.65 7.82
CA ASP A 336 -13.29 13.30 9.07
C ASP A 336 -13.64 11.80 9.03
N ILE A 337 -12.80 10.98 9.66
CA ILE A 337 -12.98 9.53 9.71
C ILE A 337 -14.28 9.11 10.41
N THR A 338 -14.87 10.00 11.23
CA THR A 338 -16.13 9.75 11.94
C THR A 338 -17.36 10.12 11.11
N ASN A 339 -17.17 10.87 10.02
CA ASN A 339 -18.21 11.25 9.08
C ASN A 339 -17.65 11.28 7.63
N PRO A 340 -17.30 10.13 7.05
CA PRO A 340 -16.81 10.04 5.68
C PRO A 340 -17.92 10.38 4.68
N GLU A 341 -17.57 11.02 3.56
CA GLU A 341 -18.53 11.51 2.57
C GLU A 341 -18.19 11.05 1.15
N GLU A 342 -19.17 10.56 0.38
CA GLU A 342 -18.98 10.32 -1.05
C GLU A 342 -18.91 11.67 -1.80
N ILE A 343 -17.78 11.93 -2.47
CA ILE A 343 -17.56 13.18 -3.19
C ILE A 343 -17.58 13.02 -4.72
N ALA A 344 -17.42 11.80 -5.22
CA ALA A 344 -17.37 11.53 -6.65
C ALA A 344 -17.69 10.06 -6.97
N TYR A 345 -18.22 9.80 -8.16
CA TYR A 345 -18.44 8.45 -8.67
C TYR A 345 -18.40 8.37 -10.20
N PHE A 346 -18.14 7.17 -10.70
CA PHE A 346 -18.25 6.82 -12.12
C PHE A 346 -18.82 5.40 -12.26
N ASP A 347 -20.01 5.30 -12.84
CA ASP A 347 -20.72 4.04 -12.99
C ASP A 347 -20.31 3.32 -14.28
N THR A 348 -19.60 2.19 -14.13
CA THR A 348 -19.17 1.35 -15.26
C THR A 348 -20.26 0.37 -15.70
N TYR A 349 -21.37 0.26 -14.97
CA TYR A 349 -22.46 -0.67 -15.22
C TYR A 349 -23.86 -0.01 -15.10
N PRO A 350 -24.23 0.93 -15.99
CA PRO A 350 -25.44 1.76 -15.85
C PRO A 350 -26.79 1.01 -15.89
N SER A 351 -26.76 -0.30 -16.12
CA SER A 351 -27.96 -1.12 -16.28
C SER A 351 -28.57 -1.60 -14.96
N SER A 352 -27.83 -1.55 -13.86
CA SER A 352 -28.31 -1.99 -12.55
C SER A 352 -27.43 -1.50 -11.41
N ASP A 353 -28.00 -1.23 -10.23
CA ASP A 353 -27.30 -1.04 -8.96
C ASP A 353 -27.58 -2.19 -7.96
N GLY A 354 -27.98 -3.36 -8.48
CA GLY A 354 -28.37 -4.50 -7.65
C GLY A 354 -27.17 -5.34 -7.16
N PRO A 355 -27.36 -6.17 -6.13
CA PRO A 355 -26.29 -6.99 -5.57
C PRO A 355 -25.94 -8.14 -6.52
N SER A 356 -25.01 -7.91 -7.45
CA SER A 356 -24.52 -8.92 -8.39
C SER A 356 -23.05 -8.71 -8.74
N PHE A 357 -22.35 -9.80 -9.01
CA PHE A 357 -20.94 -9.80 -9.44
C PHE A 357 -20.81 -9.41 -10.92
N ALA A 358 -21.08 -8.13 -11.21
CA ALA A 358 -20.98 -7.53 -12.54
C ALA A 358 -20.58 -6.05 -12.41
N GLY A 359 -19.93 -5.48 -13.42
CA GLY A 359 -19.39 -4.13 -13.33
C GLY A 359 -17.96 -4.10 -12.78
N SER A 360 -17.64 -3.05 -12.02
CA SER A 360 -16.29 -2.73 -11.56
C SER A 360 -15.71 -3.81 -10.64
N TRP A 361 -14.60 -4.43 -11.03
CA TRP A 361 -13.87 -5.40 -10.20
C TRP A 361 -12.84 -4.70 -9.32
N SER A 362 -11.97 -3.88 -9.91
CA SER A 362 -10.89 -3.21 -9.16
C SER A 362 -10.51 -1.88 -9.84
N ASN A 363 -9.73 -1.08 -9.14
CA ASN A 363 -9.23 0.22 -9.60
C ASN A 363 -7.79 0.43 -9.12
N TYR A 364 -7.02 1.28 -9.80
CA TYR A 364 -5.65 1.62 -9.36
C TYR A 364 -5.48 3.14 -9.21
N PRO A 365 -5.61 3.72 -8.01
CA PRO A 365 -5.65 5.17 -7.84
C PRO A 365 -4.28 5.82 -7.65
N TYR A 366 -3.17 5.09 -7.75
CA TYR A 366 -1.84 5.55 -7.30
C TYR A 366 -1.00 6.29 -8.35
N PHE A 367 -1.49 6.41 -9.58
CA PHE A 367 -0.77 7.15 -10.62
C PHE A 367 -0.68 8.66 -10.31
N THR A 368 0.51 9.23 -10.50
CA THR A 368 0.79 10.66 -10.23
C THR A 368 0.09 11.55 -11.24
N SER A 369 -0.20 11.03 -12.44
CA SER A 369 -1.03 11.73 -13.43
C SER A 369 -2.46 12.01 -12.94
N GLY A 370 -2.92 11.29 -11.91
CA GLY A 370 -4.29 11.33 -11.40
C GLY A 370 -5.30 10.57 -12.27
N ASN A 371 -4.85 9.86 -13.31
CA ASN A 371 -5.70 8.93 -14.04
C ASN A 371 -5.85 7.64 -13.24
N ILE A 372 -7.06 7.10 -13.21
CA ILE A 372 -7.42 5.90 -12.48
C ILE A 372 -7.93 4.90 -13.52
N PRO A 373 -7.15 3.84 -13.84
CA PRO A 373 -7.69 2.74 -14.60
C PRO A 373 -8.61 1.89 -13.69
N VAL A 374 -9.75 1.48 -14.23
CA VAL A 374 -10.81 0.72 -13.55
C VAL A 374 -11.19 -0.47 -14.43
N THR A 375 -11.07 -1.68 -13.90
CA THR A 375 -11.52 -2.88 -14.61
C THR A 375 -12.98 -3.12 -14.35
N SER A 376 -13.73 -3.42 -15.42
CA SER A 376 -15.14 -3.81 -15.34
C SER A 376 -15.31 -5.15 -16.05
N MET A 377 -15.84 -6.14 -15.33
CA MET A 377 -15.74 -7.56 -15.68
C MET A 377 -16.20 -7.88 -17.11
N GLY A 378 -17.40 -7.41 -17.46
CA GLY A 378 -18.08 -7.69 -18.72
C GLY A 378 -17.87 -6.63 -19.80
N GLU A 379 -17.37 -5.47 -19.41
CA GLU A 379 -17.36 -4.25 -20.22
C GLU A 379 -15.96 -4.00 -20.79
N GLY A 380 -14.93 -3.95 -19.94
CA GLY A 380 -13.55 -3.64 -20.36
C GLY A 380 -12.77 -2.82 -19.34
N LEU A 381 -11.82 -2.03 -19.85
CA LEU A 381 -11.00 -1.12 -19.07
C LEU A 381 -11.47 0.32 -19.26
N TYR A 382 -11.79 1.00 -18.18
CA TYR A 382 -12.08 2.43 -18.16
C TYR A 382 -10.84 3.16 -17.65
N ILE A 383 -10.46 4.26 -18.31
CA ILE A 383 -9.49 5.22 -17.75
C ILE A 383 -10.28 6.46 -17.39
N VAL A 384 -10.37 6.75 -16.10
CA VAL A 384 -11.13 7.88 -15.58
C VAL A 384 -10.22 8.87 -14.86
N ARG A 385 -10.70 10.09 -14.65
CA ARG A 385 -9.95 11.11 -13.93
C ARG A 385 -10.90 11.98 -13.09
N PRO A 386 -10.77 11.98 -11.76
CA PRO A 386 -11.52 12.88 -10.90
C PRO A 386 -11.28 14.35 -11.28
N THR A 387 -12.34 15.16 -11.23
CA THR A 387 -12.28 16.62 -11.36
C THR A 387 -12.02 17.29 -10.02
N VAL A 388 -12.35 16.60 -8.92
CA VAL A 388 -11.94 16.99 -7.57
C VAL A 388 -10.42 16.80 -7.45
N PRO A 389 -9.67 17.80 -6.96
CA PRO A 389 -8.25 17.65 -6.76
C PRO A 389 -7.99 16.64 -5.63
N LEU A 390 -7.54 15.44 -5.98
CA LEU A 390 -7.11 14.40 -5.02
C LEU A 390 -5.92 14.87 -4.17
N LEU A 391 -5.14 15.80 -4.72
CA LEU A 391 -4.20 16.67 -4.00
C LEU A 391 -4.25 18.03 -4.71
N PRO A 392 -4.27 19.16 -3.98
CA PRO A 392 -4.20 20.49 -4.60
C PRO A 392 -2.82 20.78 -5.20
N ALA A 393 -1.82 19.95 -4.89
CA ALA A 393 -0.48 19.98 -5.45
C ALA A 393 -0.15 18.65 -6.13
N ALA A 394 0.24 18.68 -7.41
CA ALA A 394 0.63 17.49 -8.17
C ALA A 394 2.12 17.18 -7.95
N LEU A 395 2.44 16.42 -6.91
CA LEU A 395 3.81 16.06 -6.55
C LEU A 395 4.44 15.13 -7.62
N THR A 396 5.59 15.53 -8.16
CA THR A 396 6.46 14.69 -9.00
C THR A 396 7.67 14.16 -8.26
N VAL A 397 8.13 14.89 -7.26
CA VAL A 397 9.18 14.48 -6.34
C VAL A 397 8.65 14.71 -4.94
N PHE A 398 8.83 13.72 -4.08
CA PHE A 398 8.76 13.88 -2.64
C PHE A 398 9.72 12.87 -2.04
N GLU A 399 10.82 13.34 -1.48
CA GLU A 399 11.90 12.47 -1.01
C GLU A 399 12.59 13.04 0.23
N ALA A 400 13.21 12.13 0.97
CA ALA A 400 13.99 12.44 2.16
C ALA A 400 15.41 11.99 1.87
N SER A 401 16.35 12.92 1.96
CA SER A 401 17.77 12.67 1.78
C SER A 401 18.50 12.81 3.11
N LEU A 402 19.53 12.00 3.32
CA LEU A 402 20.44 12.07 4.44
C LEU A 402 21.83 12.39 3.88
N ASP A 403 22.46 13.47 4.37
CA ASP A 403 23.81 13.82 3.96
C ASP A 403 24.90 13.13 4.81
N ASP A 404 26.17 13.36 4.45
CA ASP A 404 27.32 12.79 5.14
C ASP A 404 27.46 13.25 6.61
N ASP A 405 26.81 14.36 6.97
CA ASP A 405 26.76 14.92 8.34
C ASP A 405 25.48 14.46 9.10
N GLU A 406 24.80 13.44 8.57
CA GLU A 406 23.57 12.85 9.10
C GLU A 406 22.42 13.87 9.25
N GLN A 407 22.39 14.93 8.43
CA GLN A 407 21.29 15.89 8.36
C GLN A 407 20.24 15.43 7.36
N ILE A 408 18.97 15.51 7.75
CA ILE A 408 17.85 15.22 6.87
C ILE A 408 17.41 16.49 6.14
N THR A 409 17.29 16.38 4.82
CA THR A 409 16.63 17.36 3.96
C THR A 409 15.45 16.71 3.26
N ILE A 410 14.29 17.37 3.37
CA ILE A 410 13.06 16.97 2.69
C ILE A 410 12.90 17.86 1.47
N SER A 411 12.83 17.27 0.28
CA SER A 411 12.63 17.98 -0.98
C SER A 411 11.34 17.51 -1.66
N TRP A 412 10.65 18.45 -2.29
CA TRP A 412 9.52 18.12 -3.13
C TRP A 412 9.40 19.04 -4.34
N THR A 413 8.75 18.53 -5.37
CA THR A 413 8.51 19.26 -6.61
C THR A 413 7.06 19.05 -7.02
N THR A 414 6.39 20.12 -7.40
CA THR A 414 5.01 20.12 -7.88
C THR A 414 5.01 20.49 -9.35
N LEU A 415 4.26 19.75 -10.19
CA LEU A 415 4.05 20.15 -11.60
C LEU A 415 3.09 21.32 -11.76
N ARG A 416 2.20 21.48 -10.78
CA ARG A 416 1.21 22.54 -10.67
C ARG A 416 0.65 22.57 -9.25
N GLU A 417 0.13 23.72 -8.90
CA GLU A 417 -0.47 24.01 -7.60
C GLU A 417 -1.80 24.71 -7.78
N VAL A 418 -2.75 24.41 -6.92
CA VAL A 418 -4.05 25.09 -6.87
C VAL A 418 -4.23 25.61 -5.46
N ASP A 419 -4.24 26.93 -5.33
CA ASP A 419 -4.59 27.62 -4.08
C ASP A 419 -3.72 27.22 -2.88
N ILE A 420 -2.42 26.94 -3.04
CA ILE A 420 -1.57 26.45 -1.94
C ILE A 420 -1.05 27.59 -1.07
N ALA A 421 -1.44 27.60 0.20
CA ALA A 421 -0.92 28.51 1.22
C ALA A 421 0.42 28.04 1.80
N SER A 422 0.53 26.77 2.19
CA SER A 422 1.76 26.23 2.78
C SER A 422 1.88 24.71 2.70
N TYR A 423 3.12 24.26 2.87
CA TYR A 423 3.51 22.88 3.09
C TYR A 423 4.10 22.76 4.49
N ASP A 424 3.42 22.03 5.37
CA ASP A 424 3.93 21.65 6.68
C ASP A 424 4.64 20.30 6.54
N VAL A 425 5.97 20.28 6.68
CA VAL A 425 6.75 19.04 6.72
C VAL A 425 6.55 18.41 8.09
N GLN A 426 5.86 17.28 8.12
CA GLN A 426 5.55 16.56 9.35
C GLN A 426 6.37 15.28 9.46
N GLN A 427 6.88 15.02 10.67
CA GLN A 427 7.55 13.78 11.03
C GLN A 427 6.64 12.95 11.93
N GLN A 428 6.57 11.66 11.66
CA GLN A 428 5.90 10.72 12.54
C GLN A 428 6.68 10.58 13.86
N ILE A 429 5.98 10.72 14.99
CA ILE A 429 6.55 10.52 16.33
C ILE A 429 6.07 9.16 16.90
N PRO A 430 6.73 8.62 17.93
CA PRO A 430 6.25 7.42 18.62
C PRO A 430 4.79 7.60 19.03
N GLY A 431 3.94 6.62 18.71
CA GLY A 431 2.50 6.80 18.82
C GLY A 431 1.82 7.20 17.50
N GLY A 432 2.53 7.15 16.36
CA GLY A 432 1.99 7.26 14.98
C GLY A 432 1.43 8.61 14.58
N THR A 433 1.23 9.50 15.54
CA THR A 433 0.88 10.90 15.30
C THR A 433 2.02 11.63 14.59
N PHE A 434 1.67 12.69 13.88
CA PHE A 434 2.61 13.50 13.12
C PHE A 434 2.82 14.87 13.77
N ARG A 435 4.08 15.28 13.88
CA ARG A 435 4.53 16.58 14.38
C ARG A 435 5.07 17.42 13.24
N THR A 436 4.60 18.65 13.08
CA THR A 436 5.20 19.62 12.15
C THR A 436 6.60 20.03 12.61
N LEU A 437 7.59 19.89 11.73
CA LEU A 437 8.98 20.29 11.95
C LEU A 437 9.34 21.60 11.24
N ALA A 438 8.79 21.79 10.05
CA ALA A 438 8.98 22.99 9.24
C ALA A 438 7.69 23.34 8.50
N THR A 439 7.49 24.63 8.25
CA THR A 439 6.41 25.14 7.39
C THR A 439 7.06 25.98 6.29
N VAL A 440 6.81 25.60 5.05
CA VAL A 440 7.29 26.29 3.85
C VAL A 440 6.09 26.93 3.16
N ALA A 441 6.18 28.22 2.85
CA ALA A 441 5.12 28.93 2.15
C ALA A 441 4.93 28.35 0.73
N GLY A 442 3.69 28.11 0.34
CA GLY A 442 3.34 27.70 -1.02
C GLY A 442 3.39 28.87 -2.00
N SER A 443 3.33 28.56 -3.30
CA SER A 443 3.34 29.56 -4.36
C SER A 443 1.92 29.94 -4.82
N GLY A 444 0.88 29.55 -4.07
CA GLY A 444 -0.51 29.78 -4.43
C GLY A 444 -0.95 28.86 -5.57
N THR A 445 -1.40 29.45 -6.67
CA THR A 445 -1.78 28.70 -7.88
C THR A 445 -0.68 28.81 -8.94
N THR A 446 -0.13 27.67 -9.34
CA THR A 446 0.92 27.58 -10.37
C THR A 446 0.53 26.59 -11.46
N ILE A 447 1.00 26.83 -12.69
CA ILE A 447 0.84 25.92 -13.84
C ILE A 447 2.17 25.35 -14.33
N ASP A 448 3.26 25.77 -13.69
CA ASP A 448 4.63 25.38 -13.98
C ASP A 448 5.23 24.67 -12.77
N GLU A 449 6.31 23.94 -13.02
CA GLU A 449 7.03 23.21 -11.98
C GLU A 449 7.54 24.15 -10.88
N THR A 450 7.30 23.78 -9.62
CA THR A 450 7.81 24.52 -8.46
C THR A 450 8.51 23.56 -7.51
N ALA A 451 9.76 23.87 -7.13
CA ALA A 451 10.58 23.06 -6.24
C ALA A 451 10.71 23.72 -4.88
N TYR A 452 10.68 22.90 -3.83
CA TYR A 452 10.77 23.30 -2.44
C TYR A 452 11.71 22.36 -1.68
N GLU A 453 12.26 22.88 -0.59
CA GLU A 453 13.10 22.11 0.33
C GLU A 453 12.87 22.60 1.77
N ALA A 454 13.08 21.68 2.71
CA ALA A 454 13.12 21.98 4.14
C ALA A 454 14.27 21.22 4.80
N GLU A 455 15.17 21.96 5.43
CA GLU A 455 16.22 21.39 6.29
C GLU A 455 15.60 21.01 7.64
N ILE A 456 15.65 19.72 7.96
CA ILE A 456 15.12 19.17 9.22
C ILE A 456 16.23 18.99 10.24
N GLY A 457 17.42 18.62 9.75
CA GLY A 457 18.57 18.26 10.56
C GLY A 457 18.52 16.81 11.04
N ARG A 458 19.40 16.46 11.99
CA ARG A 458 19.52 15.09 12.51
C ARG A 458 18.39 14.72 13.47
N THR A 459 17.80 13.53 13.29
CA THR A 459 16.78 12.96 14.17
C THR A 459 17.30 11.73 14.94
N GLU A 460 16.43 11.05 15.69
CA GLU A 460 16.78 9.76 16.30
C GLU A 460 17.20 8.73 15.23
N PRO A 461 18.13 7.80 15.53
CA PRO A 461 18.43 6.71 14.62
C PRO A 461 17.23 5.81 14.37
N GLY A 462 17.29 5.08 13.26
CA GLY A 462 16.25 4.19 12.80
C GLY A 462 15.44 4.77 11.64
N PRO A 463 14.37 4.07 11.23
CA PRO A 463 13.48 4.54 10.18
C PRO A 463 12.72 5.79 10.64
N GLN A 464 12.83 6.85 9.85
CA GLN A 464 12.11 8.09 10.04
C GLN A 464 11.07 8.23 8.94
N VAL A 465 9.84 8.57 9.30
CA VAL A 465 8.72 8.69 8.36
C VAL A 465 8.25 10.14 8.32
N PHE A 466 8.09 10.67 7.10
CA PHE A 466 7.68 12.04 6.84
C PHE A 466 6.49 12.09 5.91
N ARG A 467 5.68 13.14 6.03
CA ARG A 467 4.63 13.50 5.06
C ARG A 467 4.53 15.02 4.95
N LEU A 468 3.89 15.50 3.88
CA LEU A 468 3.46 16.89 3.77
C LEU A 468 2.02 17.00 4.25
N LEU A 469 1.76 17.95 5.14
CA LEU A 469 0.43 18.54 5.32
C LEU A 469 0.35 19.78 4.43
N ILE A 470 -0.45 19.69 3.38
CA ILE A 470 -0.64 20.71 2.36
C ILE A 470 -1.88 21.51 2.75
N ARG A 471 -1.70 22.82 2.96
CA ARG A 471 -2.78 23.74 3.33
C ARG A 471 -3.11 24.64 2.16
N THR A 472 -4.38 24.75 1.82
CA THR A 472 -4.85 25.71 0.82
C THR A 472 -5.10 27.09 1.43
N GLU A 473 -5.21 28.14 0.62
CA GLU A 473 -5.62 29.48 1.09
C GLU A 473 -7.06 29.48 1.63
N SER A 474 -7.91 28.58 1.13
CA SER A 474 -9.24 28.30 1.70
C SER A 474 -9.21 27.66 3.09
N GLY A 475 -8.07 27.11 3.52
CA GLY A 475 -7.89 26.44 4.82
C GLY A 475 -8.17 24.93 4.78
N ASP A 476 -8.37 24.34 3.60
CA ASP A 476 -8.46 22.89 3.44
C ASP A 476 -7.09 22.23 3.66
N GLU A 477 -7.12 21.03 4.25
CA GLU A 477 -5.94 20.25 4.58
C GLU A 477 -5.89 18.96 3.75
N TYR A 478 -4.73 18.70 3.15
CA TYR A 478 -4.45 17.48 2.38
C TYR A 478 -3.14 16.86 2.86
N PHE A 479 -3.09 15.53 2.93
CA PHE A 479 -1.85 14.83 3.25
C PHE A 479 -1.27 14.19 1.99
N SER A 480 0.05 14.34 1.79
CA SER A 480 0.78 13.51 0.84
C SER A 480 0.85 12.06 1.34
N ASP A 481 1.25 11.16 0.44
CA ASP A 481 1.79 9.86 0.86
C ASP A 481 3.01 10.06 1.76
N THR A 482 3.35 9.05 2.56
CA THR A 482 4.53 9.10 3.43
C THR A 482 5.79 8.68 2.69
N ILE A 483 6.91 9.30 3.04
CA ILE A 483 8.25 8.89 2.64
C ILE A 483 9.03 8.46 3.88
N SER A 484 10.07 7.65 3.70
CA SER A 484 10.94 7.28 4.81
C SER A 484 12.41 7.39 4.46
N VAL A 485 13.22 7.78 5.43
CA VAL A 485 14.68 7.75 5.38
C VAL A 485 15.20 7.01 6.60
N PHE A 486 16.26 6.23 6.43
CA PHE A 486 16.91 5.54 7.54
C PHE A 486 18.04 6.39 8.07
N VAL A 487 18.01 6.71 9.37
CA VAL A 487 19.10 7.42 10.05
C VAL A 487 19.97 6.39 10.76
N PRO A 488 21.26 6.27 10.39
CA PRO A 488 22.15 5.32 11.02
C PRO A 488 22.44 5.71 12.47
N VAL A 489 22.82 4.70 13.26
CA VAL A 489 23.32 4.94 14.61
C VAL A 489 24.67 5.65 14.55
N SER A 490 24.80 6.75 15.28
CA SER A 490 26.09 7.41 15.48
C SER A 490 26.99 6.52 16.35
N GLY A 491 28.08 6.00 15.77
CA GLY A 491 29.04 5.15 16.49
C GLY A 491 28.75 3.65 16.34
N SER A 492 28.86 2.87 17.43
CA SER A 492 28.61 1.42 17.44
C SER A 492 27.20 1.02 17.88
N HIS A 493 26.56 1.85 18.73
CA HIS A 493 25.24 1.59 19.29
C HIS A 493 24.63 2.88 19.88
N GLU A 494 23.32 2.89 20.06
CA GLU A 494 22.57 3.90 20.81
C GLU A 494 21.66 3.21 21.83
N LEU A 495 21.87 3.52 23.11
CA LEU A 495 21.10 2.99 24.24
C LEU A 495 20.09 4.05 24.72
N PHE A 496 18.82 3.74 24.57
CA PHE A 496 17.73 4.61 25.02
C PHE A 496 17.46 4.42 26.51
N ALA A 497 17.14 5.52 27.19
CA ALA A 497 16.83 5.50 28.61
C ALA A 497 15.58 4.65 28.91
N ALA A 498 15.54 4.06 30.10
CA ALA A 498 14.40 3.25 30.50
C ALA A 498 13.13 4.08 30.65
N PHE A 499 11.99 3.56 30.18
CA PHE A 499 10.67 4.18 30.35
C PHE A 499 9.58 3.13 30.62
N PRO A 500 8.63 3.39 31.56
CA PRO A 500 8.65 4.47 32.53
C PRO A 500 9.81 4.36 33.52
N ASN A 501 10.33 5.49 33.98
CA ASN A 501 11.39 5.57 34.99
C ASN A 501 11.19 6.85 35.83
N PRO A 502 10.75 6.76 37.10
CA PRO A 502 10.64 5.55 37.92
C PRO A 502 9.53 4.60 37.47
N THR A 503 9.63 3.31 37.85
CA THR A 503 8.59 2.29 37.64
C THR A 503 8.23 1.56 38.93
N SER A 504 7.01 1.02 39.02
CA SER A 504 6.59 0.11 40.10
C SER A 504 6.36 -1.33 39.65
N THR A 505 6.15 -1.55 38.35
CA THR A 505 5.81 -2.85 37.74
C THR A 505 6.75 -3.17 36.57
N VAL A 506 6.68 -2.43 35.48
CA VAL A 506 7.44 -2.71 34.25
C VAL A 506 8.13 -1.43 33.75
N SER A 507 9.36 -1.58 33.27
CA SER A 507 10.07 -0.56 32.49
C SER A 507 10.66 -1.19 31.25
N ARG A 508 10.97 -0.41 30.22
CA ARG A 508 11.57 -0.89 28.98
C ARG A 508 12.78 -0.04 28.63
N ILE A 509 13.86 -0.67 28.18
CA ILE A 509 14.95 0.01 27.48
C ILE A 509 14.90 -0.37 26.01
N ALA A 510 15.43 0.49 25.14
CA ALA A 510 15.63 0.18 23.74
C ALA A 510 17.12 0.32 23.37
N LEU A 511 17.55 -0.45 22.39
CA LEU A 511 18.91 -0.46 21.87
C LEU A 511 18.85 -0.55 20.34
N VAL A 512 19.64 0.27 19.66
CA VAL A 512 19.95 0.08 18.23
C VAL A 512 21.46 -0.12 18.12
N ILE A 513 21.88 -1.10 17.34
CA ILE A 513 23.30 -1.45 17.13
C ILE A 513 23.67 -1.29 15.66
N ARG A 514 24.91 -0.94 15.36
CA ARG A 514 25.33 -0.70 13.97
C ARG A 514 25.64 -1.97 13.19
N ASN A 515 26.21 -2.97 13.86
CA ASN A 515 26.64 -4.22 13.23
C ASN A 515 26.01 -5.38 13.95
N GLU A 516 25.58 -6.40 13.20
CA GLU A 516 25.13 -7.68 13.74
C GLU A 516 26.16 -8.19 14.75
N GLN A 517 25.71 -8.42 15.98
CA GLN A 517 26.58 -8.90 17.03
C GLN A 517 25.80 -9.53 18.16
N ARG A 518 26.48 -10.41 18.91
CA ARG A 518 25.95 -10.92 20.17
C ARG A 518 25.91 -9.79 21.20
N VAL A 519 24.74 -9.58 21.80
CA VAL A 519 24.50 -8.58 22.83
C VAL A 519 23.97 -9.25 24.09
N ILE A 520 24.56 -8.87 25.23
CA ILE A 520 24.17 -9.34 26.56
C ILE A 520 23.56 -8.17 27.33
N VAL A 521 22.32 -8.33 27.78
CA VAL A 521 21.59 -7.32 28.57
C VAL A 521 21.33 -7.87 29.95
N VAL A 522 21.85 -7.21 30.98
CA VAL A 522 21.76 -7.68 32.38
C VAL A 522 21.35 -6.54 33.31
N VAL A 523 20.39 -6.84 34.19
CA VAL A 523 19.96 -5.96 35.29
C VAL A 523 20.75 -6.29 36.55
N TYR A 524 21.40 -5.29 37.12
CA TYR A 524 22.13 -5.36 38.39
C TYR A 524 21.45 -4.49 39.45
N ASP A 525 21.54 -4.90 40.72
CA ASP A 525 21.23 -4.00 41.83
C ASP A 525 22.40 -3.05 42.15
N ALA A 526 22.17 -2.09 43.04
CA ALA A 526 23.19 -1.12 43.45
C ALA A 526 24.44 -1.72 44.13
N THR A 527 24.42 -3.00 44.49
CA THR A 527 25.59 -3.72 45.03
C THR A 527 26.38 -4.46 43.94
N GLY A 528 25.92 -4.42 42.69
CA GLY A 528 26.52 -5.11 41.55
C GLY A 528 26.10 -6.58 41.43
N ARG A 529 25.03 -7.00 42.12
CA ARG A 529 24.52 -8.36 41.99
C ARG A 529 23.55 -8.44 40.80
N GLU A 530 23.77 -9.43 39.94
CA GLU A 530 22.86 -9.75 38.83
C GLU A 530 21.49 -10.16 39.36
N ARG A 531 20.45 -9.48 38.89
CA ARG A 531 19.04 -9.70 39.24
C ARG A 531 18.28 -10.41 38.14
N ALA A 532 18.57 -10.05 36.89
CA ALA A 532 17.95 -10.66 35.72
C ALA A 532 18.87 -10.51 34.50
N ARG A 533 18.85 -11.49 33.60
CA ARG A 533 19.45 -11.42 32.27
C ARG A 533 18.30 -11.31 31.26
N LEU A 534 18.21 -10.18 30.58
CA LEU A 534 17.12 -9.89 29.64
C LEU A 534 17.43 -10.41 28.24
N SER A 535 18.70 -10.49 27.87
CA SER A 535 19.13 -10.97 26.56
C SER A 535 20.56 -11.51 26.60
N ASP A 536 20.81 -12.49 25.73
CA ASP A 536 22.12 -13.06 25.41
C ASP A 536 22.03 -13.73 24.03
N THR A 537 21.80 -12.91 23.00
CA THR A 537 21.55 -13.36 21.62
C THR A 537 22.25 -12.48 20.61
N ILE A 538 22.29 -12.92 19.35
CA ILE A 538 22.69 -12.09 18.22
C ILE A 538 21.54 -11.14 17.90
N LEU A 539 21.83 -9.85 17.85
CA LEU A 539 20.87 -8.82 17.46
C LEU A 539 21.18 -8.35 16.05
N GLU A 540 20.13 -8.07 15.29
CA GLU A 540 20.23 -7.50 13.95
C GLU A 540 20.68 -6.02 14.01
N PRO A 541 21.50 -5.57 13.05
CA PRO A 541 21.89 -4.18 12.97
C PRO A 541 20.69 -3.28 12.68
N ASP A 542 20.80 -2.01 13.03
CA ASP A 542 19.95 -0.92 12.54
C ASP A 542 18.45 -1.08 12.86
N THR A 543 18.13 -1.98 13.78
CA THR A 543 16.77 -2.30 14.25
C THR A 543 16.63 -1.94 15.73
N ARG A 544 15.45 -1.45 16.13
CA ARG A 544 15.16 -1.10 17.53
C ARG A 544 14.81 -2.34 18.33
N HIS A 545 15.75 -2.78 19.16
CA HIS A 545 15.56 -3.92 20.08
C HIS A 545 15.07 -3.41 21.43
N THR A 546 13.89 -3.86 21.87
CA THR A 546 13.31 -3.46 23.16
C THR A 546 13.45 -4.58 24.19
N PHE A 547 13.89 -4.24 25.40
CA PHE A 547 14.02 -5.20 26.51
C PHE A 547 13.15 -4.79 27.69
N GLN A 548 12.25 -5.68 28.08
CA GLN A 548 11.37 -5.49 29.22
C GLN A 548 12.09 -5.80 30.55
N ILE A 549 11.91 -4.91 31.52
CA ILE A 549 12.41 -5.02 32.89
C ILE A 549 11.19 -5.24 33.78
N ASP A 550 11.01 -6.47 34.27
CA ASP A 550 10.01 -6.76 35.29
C ASP A 550 10.53 -6.36 36.67
N ALA A 551 9.93 -5.30 37.22
CA ALA A 551 10.22 -4.75 38.53
C ALA A 551 9.23 -5.21 39.61
N THR A 552 8.29 -6.12 39.30
CA THR A 552 7.23 -6.56 40.23
C THR A 552 7.82 -7.13 41.52
N ASP A 553 8.87 -7.95 41.41
CA ASP A 553 9.57 -8.59 42.53
C ASP A 553 10.87 -7.88 42.96
N LEU A 554 11.15 -6.70 42.39
CA LEU A 554 12.29 -5.88 42.78
C LEU A 554 11.94 -4.98 43.96
N ALA A 555 12.81 -4.92 44.97
CA ALA A 555 12.67 -3.96 46.06
C ALA A 555 12.85 -2.52 45.54
N ALA A 556 12.24 -1.54 46.20
CA ALA A 556 12.44 -0.13 45.86
C ALA A 556 13.92 0.25 45.93
N GLY A 557 14.42 0.96 44.92
CA GLY A 557 15.83 1.32 44.80
C GLY A 557 16.27 1.54 43.36
N THR A 558 17.56 1.82 43.17
CA THR A 558 18.17 2.00 41.84
C THR A 558 18.77 0.69 41.35
N TYR A 559 18.45 0.35 40.11
CA TYR A 559 19.02 -0.78 39.37
C TYR A 559 19.77 -0.26 38.14
N PHE A 560 20.74 -1.02 37.67
CA PHE A 560 21.56 -0.70 36.52
C PHE A 560 21.36 -1.75 35.44
N VAL A 561 21.02 -1.31 34.23
CA VAL A 561 20.93 -2.19 33.07
C VAL A 561 22.20 -1.99 32.27
N ARG A 562 23.05 -3.02 32.25
CA ARG A 562 24.28 -3.03 31.46
C ARG A 562 24.05 -3.81 30.18
N VAL A 563 24.45 -3.21 29.08
CA VAL A 563 24.33 -3.74 27.72
C VAL A 563 25.74 -3.87 27.15
N VAL A 564 26.14 -5.08 26.80
CA VAL A 564 27.49 -5.39 26.31
C VAL A 564 27.38 -6.04 24.93
N GLY A 565 28.03 -5.42 23.95
CA GLY A 565 28.29 -5.99 22.63
C GLY A 565 29.76 -6.33 22.43
N ASN A 566 30.13 -6.71 21.22
CA ASN A 566 31.51 -6.91 20.80
C ASN A 566 32.30 -5.59 20.77
N ASP A 567 31.66 -4.49 20.39
CA ASP A 567 32.29 -3.18 20.17
C ASP A 567 31.73 -2.07 21.08
N PHE A 568 30.94 -2.43 22.11
CA PHE A 568 30.45 -1.49 23.10
C PHE A 568 30.14 -2.11 24.48
N ASP A 569 30.13 -1.24 25.49
CA ASP A 569 29.72 -1.54 26.87
C ASP A 569 29.08 -0.29 27.48
N SER A 570 27.77 -0.33 27.67
CA SER A 570 26.98 0.81 28.13
C SER A 570 26.08 0.43 29.29
N THR A 571 25.72 1.42 30.12
CA THR A 571 24.86 1.21 31.28
C THR A 571 23.86 2.34 31.42
N THR A 572 22.61 2.00 31.70
CA THR A 572 21.56 2.96 32.08
C THR A 572 20.96 2.59 33.44
N ALA A 573 20.29 3.53 34.11
CA ALA A 573 19.74 3.33 35.45
C ALA A 573 18.20 3.32 35.43
N VAL A 574 17.61 2.48 36.26
CA VAL A 574 16.16 2.39 36.48
C VAL A 574 15.86 2.53 37.96
N ALA A 575 14.98 3.47 38.30
CA ALA A 575 14.48 3.64 39.65
C ALA A 575 13.20 2.82 39.82
N VAL A 576 13.21 1.88 40.77
CA VAL A 576 12.01 1.13 41.19
C VAL A 576 11.43 1.79 42.43
N VAL A 577 10.14 2.10 42.38
CA VAL A 577 9.34 2.65 43.49
C VAL A 577 8.23 1.66 43.85
N LYS A 578 7.90 1.53 45.14
CA LYS A 578 6.87 0.61 45.65
C LYS A 578 5.87 1.34 46.53
#